data_AF-B3GLY5-F1
#
_entry.id   AF-B3GLY5-F1
#
_cell.length_a   1.000
_cell.length_b   1.000
_cell.length_c   1.000
_cell.angle_alpha   90.00
_cell.angle_beta   90.00
_cell.angle_gamma   90.00
#
_symmetry.space_group_name_H-M   'P 1'
#
loop_
_entity.id
_entity.type
_entity.pdbx_description
1 polymer ?
#
loop_
_entity_poly.entity_id
_entity_poly.type
_entity_poly.pdbx_seq_one_letter_code
_entity_poly.pdbx_strand_id
1 'polypeptide(L)' 'VLYDCLPLYHTAGNIVGVGQCLLHGLTVVIRKKFSASRFWDDCVKYNCTIVQYIGELCRYLLNQPP' A
#
# COMPACT_ATOMS: atom_id res chain seq x y z
N VAL A 1 -2.78 6.02 8.66
CA VAL A 1 -3.54 5.26 7.64
C VAL A 1 -2.55 4.46 6.79
N LEU A 2 -2.67 3.14 6.75
CA LEU A 2 -1.80 2.27 5.95
C LEU A 2 -2.38 2.10 4.55
N TYR A 3 -1.57 2.25 3.51
CA TYR A 3 -1.96 1.93 2.15
C TYR A 3 -1.46 0.54 1.75
N ASP A 4 -2.40 -0.33 1.38
CA ASP A 4 -2.13 -1.69 0.95
C ASP A 4 -2.59 -1.91 -0.49
N CYS A 5 -1.62 -2.12 -1.37
CA CYS A 5 -1.84 -2.50 -2.77
C CYS A 5 -1.32 -3.92 -3.07
N LEU A 6 -1.03 -4.70 -2.03
CA LEU A 6 -0.50 -6.06 -2.15
C LEU A 6 -1.63 -7.10 -2.14
N PRO A 7 -1.40 -8.29 -2.70
CA PRO A 7 -2.43 -9.32 -2.70
C PRO A 7 -2.67 -9.87 -1.27
N LEU A 8 -3.93 -9.89 -0.85
CA LEU A 8 -4.34 -10.36 0.49
C LEU A 8 -4.25 -11.90 0.67
N TYR A 9 -3.87 -12.66 -0.36
CA TYR A 9 -3.56 -14.07 -0.21
C TYR A 9 -2.09 -14.33 0.17
N HIS A 10 -1.25 -13.28 0.19
CA HIS A 10 0.12 -13.35 0.66
C HIS A 10 0.27 -12.71 2.05
N THR A 11 1.23 -13.22 2.83
CA THR A 11 1.59 -12.73 4.18
C THR A 11 1.80 -11.23 4.25
N ALA A 12 2.41 -10.64 3.21
CA ALA A 12 2.74 -9.21 3.14
C ALA A 12 1.48 -8.31 3.16
N GLY A 13 0.52 -8.57 2.26
CA GLY A 13 -0.75 -7.82 2.24
C GLY A 13 -1.65 -8.20 3.41
N ASN A 14 -1.82 -9.50 3.67
CA ASN A 14 -2.77 -9.94 4.68
C ASN A 14 -2.28 -9.69 6.11
N ILE A 15 -1.24 -10.40 6.54
CA ILE A 15 -0.83 -10.41 7.96
C ILE A 15 -0.16 -9.08 8.31
N VAL A 16 0.74 -8.58 7.46
CA VAL A 16 1.51 -7.36 7.74
C VAL A 16 0.73 -6.09 7.39
N GLY A 17 -0.03 -6.09 6.29
CA GLY A 17 -0.89 -4.96 5.90
C GLY A 17 -2.16 -4.88 6.75
N VAL A 18 -3.17 -5.68 6.39
CA VAL A 18 -4.51 -5.63 7.01
C VAL A 18 -4.50 -6.12 8.46
N GLY A 19 -3.80 -7.20 8.76
CA GLY A 19 -3.78 -7.86 10.06
C GLY A 19 -3.22 -6.96 11.16
N GLN A 20 -2.09 -6.29 10.90
CA GLN A 20 -1.53 -5.31 11.85
C GLN A 20 -2.48 -4.14 12.06
N CYS A 21 -3.18 -3.68 11.01
CA CYS A 21 -4.14 -2.60 11.15
C CYS A 21 -5.33 -3.01 12.03
N LEU A 22 -5.86 -4.23 11.85
CA LEU A 22 -6.94 -4.76 12.69
C LEU A 22 -6.52 -4.90 14.16
N LEU A 23 -5.34 -5.46 14.41
CA LEU A 23 -4.85 -5.70 15.78
C LEU A 23 -4.59 -4.39 16.55
N HIS A 24 -4.14 -3.35 15.86
CA HIS A 24 -3.75 -2.08 16.49
C HIS A 24 -4.79 -0.96 16.32
N GLY A 25 -5.97 -1.27 15.76
CA GLY A 25 -7.04 -0.29 15.53
C GLY A 25 -6.67 0.81 14.52
N LEU A 26 -5.81 0.49 13.54
CA LEU A 26 -5.41 1.41 12.49
C LEU A 26 -6.37 1.34 11.30
N THR A 27 -6.46 2.43 10.54
CA THR A 27 -7.16 2.45 9.25
C THR A 27 -6.25 1.91 8.15
N VAL A 28 -6.77 0.97 7.35
CA VAL A 28 -6.13 0.44 6.14
C VAL A 28 -6.94 0.85 4.90
N VAL A 29 -6.25 1.30 3.86
CA VAL A 29 -6.77 1.57 2.53
C VAL A 29 -6.35 0.42 1.63
N ILE A 30 -7.31 -0.38 1.16
CA ILE A 30 -7.04 -1.55 0.32
C ILE A 30 -7.31 -1.19 -1.13
N ARG A 31 -6.30 -1.36 -1.99
CA ARG A 31 -6.43 -1.18 -3.43
C ARG A 31 -6.43 -2.52 -4.15
N LYS A 32 -7.45 -2.74 -4.98
CA LYS A 32 -7.65 -4.01 -5.73
C LYS A 32 -6.50 -4.36 -6.68
N LYS A 33 -5.84 -3.36 -7.27
CA LYS A 33 -4.72 -3.56 -8.22
C LYS A 33 -3.70 -2.44 -8.09
N PHE A 34 -2.43 -2.81 -8.02
CA PHE A 34 -1.32 -1.86 -8.04
C PHE A 34 -1.32 -1.01 -9.32
N SER A 35 -1.03 0.28 -9.17
CA SER A 35 -0.84 1.23 -10.24
C SER A 35 0.19 2.25 -9.77
N ALA A 36 1.34 2.30 -10.44
CA ALA A 36 2.43 3.19 -10.07
C ALA A 36 2.06 4.67 -10.28
N SER A 37 1.41 5.02 -11.39
CA SER A 37 0.99 6.39 -11.69
C SER A 37 -0.03 6.96 -10.73
N ARG A 38 -0.88 6.11 -10.13
CA ARG A 38 -1.93 6.51 -9.18
C ARG A 38 -1.54 6.26 -7.71
N PHE A 39 -0.32 5.80 -7.45
CA PHE A 39 0.08 5.37 -6.12
C PHE A 39 0.11 6.55 -5.15
N TRP A 40 0.77 7.64 -5.54
CA TRP A 40 0.90 8.84 -4.73
C TRP A 40 -0.42 9.62 -4.64
N ASP A 41 -1.19 9.69 -5.74
CA ASP A 41 -2.55 10.26 -5.75
C ASP A 41 -3.43 9.63 -4.67
N ASP A 42 -3.44 8.30 -4.59
CA ASP A 42 -4.23 7.58 -3.60
C ASP A 42 -3.70 7.83 -2.19
N CYS A 43 -2.37 7.81 -2.00
CA CYS A 43 -1.76 8.10 -0.71
C CYS A 43 -2.14 9.49 -0.19
N VAL A 44 -2.11 10.51 -1.05
CA VAL A 44 -2.52 11.88 -0.70
C VAL A 44 -4.02 11.94 -0.42
N LYS A 45 -4.85 11.35 -1.30
CA LYS A 45 -6.31 11.35 -1.16
C LYS A 45 -6.79 10.78 0.17
N TYR A 46 -6.15 9.71 0.64
CA TYR A 46 -6.54 9.01 1.87
C TYR A 46 -5.68 9.38 3.09
N ASN A 47 -4.80 10.39 2.98
CA ASN A 47 -3.87 10.78 4.04
C ASN A 47 -3.06 9.60 4.60
N CYS A 48 -2.54 8.78 3.68
CA CYS A 48 -1.74 7.62 4.03
C CYS A 48 -0.43 8.06 4.70
N THR A 49 -0.13 7.42 5.83
CA THR A 49 1.06 7.68 6.65
C THR A 49 2.05 6.53 6.58
N ILE A 50 1.63 5.37 6.08
CA ILE A 50 2.43 4.14 6.00
C ILE A 50 2.17 3.49 4.64
N VAL A 51 3.25 3.14 3.95
CA VAL A 51 3.24 2.28 2.76
C VAL A 51 4.18 1.11 3.00
N GLN A 52 3.80 -0.09 2.57
CA GLN A 52 4.68 -1.25 2.70
C GLN A 52 5.61 -1.34 1.49
N TYR A 53 6.91 -1.40 1.74
CA TYR A 53 7.91 -1.64 0.71
C TYR A 53 8.21 -3.13 0.57
N ILE A 54 8.08 -3.65 -0.65
CA ILE A 54 8.45 -5.03 -0.99
C ILE A 54 8.98 -5.11 -2.43
N GLY A 55 10.00 -5.93 -2.63
CA GLY A 55 10.56 -6.24 -3.95
C GLY A 55 10.88 -4.98 -4.76
N GLU A 56 10.37 -4.91 -5.98
CA GLU A 56 10.65 -3.83 -6.93
C GLU A 56 9.67 -2.65 -6.85
N LEU A 57 8.84 -2.55 -5.81
CA LEU A 57 7.80 -1.52 -5.69
C LEU A 57 8.36 -0.11 -5.88
N CYS A 58 9.41 0.26 -5.12
CA CYS A 58 10.04 1.57 -5.24
C CYS A 58 10.70 1.80 -6.61
N ARG A 59 11.19 0.74 -7.28
CA ARG A 59 11.72 0.86 -8.65
C ARG A 59 10.61 1.24 -9.63
N TYR A 60 9.42 0.65 -9.50
CA TYR A 60 8.26 1.01 -10.33
C TYR A 60 7.79 2.44 -10.08
N LEU A 61 7.84 2.89 -8.82
CA LEU A 61 7.48 4.26 -8.43
C LEU A 61 8.52 5.28 -8.93
N LEU A 62 9.81 4.96 -8.85
CA LEU A 62 10.89 5.83 -9.33
C LEU A 62 10.90 5.94 -10.85
N ASN A 63 10.60 4.86 -11.56
CA ASN A 63 10.56 4.83 -13.03
C ASN A 63 9.27 5.45 -13.61
N GLN A 64 8.46 6.17 -12.82
CA GLN A 64 7.33 6.90 -13.37
C GLN A 64 7.81 8.10 -14.20
N PRO A 65 7.12 8.43 -15.31
CA PRO A 65 7.41 9.66 -16.03
C PRO A 65 7.22 10.88 -15.12
N PRO A 66 8.03 11.95 -15.32
CA PRO A 66 7.95 13.18 -14.54
C PRO A 66 6.62 13.93 -14.75
#